data_AF-A0A6A4GD30-F1
#
_entry.id   AF-A0A6A4GD30-F1
#
_cell.length_a   1.000
_cell.length_b   1.000
_cell.length_c   1.000
_cell.angle_alpha   90.00
_cell.angle_beta   90.00
_cell.angle_gamma   90.00
#
_symmetry.space_group_name_H-M   'P 1'
#
loop_
_entity.id
_entity.type
_entity.pdbx_description
1 polymer ?
#
loop_
_entity_poly.entity_id
_entity_poly.type
_entity_poly.pdbx_seq_one_letter_code
_entity_poly.pdbx_strand_id
1 'polypeptide(L)'
;LAKDIGIAGFGSGITQMQFANTIALLGLCNLPSCDTMAVIVRANKRMGAFEGLQRLGLQVDAQSVETHVQAAFRCVYDALDHMLTGPDKQILCFNAIFVEHLLCKVSRW
;
A
#
# COMPACT_ATOMS: atom_id res chain seq x y z
N LEU A 1 -6.85 7.12 9.98
CA LEU A 1 -7.99 7.94 9.52
C LEU A 1 -8.74 7.16 8.46
N ALA A 2 -9.83 6.51 8.83
CA ALA A 2 -10.87 6.10 7.89
C ALA A 2 -12.20 6.33 8.63
N LYS A 3 -12.64 7.59 8.64
CA LYS A 3 -14.01 7.92 9.03
C LYS A 3 -14.91 7.34 7.96
N ASP A 4 -15.97 6.66 8.37
CA ASP A 4 -17.00 6.20 7.45
C ASP A 4 -17.58 7.44 6.75
N ILE A 5 -17.34 7.53 5.44
CA ILE A 5 -17.70 8.70 4.62
C ILE A 5 -19.18 8.67 4.22
N GLY A 6 -19.91 7.61 4.57
CA GLY A 6 -21.36 7.51 4.34
C GLY A 6 -21.76 7.47 2.86
N ILE A 7 -20.80 7.30 1.94
CA ILE A 7 -21.07 7.15 0.51
C ILE A 7 -21.24 5.66 0.23
N ALA A 8 -22.43 5.27 -0.23
CA ALA A 8 -22.73 3.89 -0.62
C ALA A 8 -21.71 3.42 -1.69
N GLY A 9 -21.10 2.25 -1.47
CA GLY A 9 -19.99 1.74 -2.28
C GLY A 9 -18.58 2.04 -1.72
N PHE A 10 -18.43 3.07 -0.88
CA PHE A 10 -17.17 3.47 -0.23
C PHE A 10 -17.08 3.07 1.25
N GLY A 11 -17.93 2.15 1.69
CA GLY A 11 -18.07 1.77 3.10
C GLY A 11 -16.95 0.87 3.66
N SER A 12 -15.98 0.42 2.87
CA SER A 12 -14.83 -0.33 3.41
C SER A 12 -13.55 -0.25 2.56
N GLY A 13 -12.41 -0.48 3.23
CA GLY A 13 -11.06 -0.02 2.87
C GLY A 13 -10.52 -0.37 1.48
N ILE A 14 -11.03 -1.39 0.79
CA ILE A 14 -10.59 -1.71 -0.59
C ILE A 14 -11.09 -0.64 -1.57
N THR A 15 -12.35 -0.23 -1.47
CA THR A 15 -12.91 0.74 -2.43
C THR A 15 -12.32 2.14 -2.25
N GLN A 16 -11.99 2.52 -1.01
CA GLN A 16 -11.39 3.82 -0.72
C GLN A 16 -9.96 3.93 -1.27
N MET A 17 -9.13 2.90 -1.09
CA MET A 17 -7.76 2.89 -1.63
C MET A 17 -7.74 2.78 -3.15
N GLN A 18 -8.63 1.98 -3.75
CA GLN A 18 -8.81 1.92 -5.20
C GLN A 18 -9.22 3.28 -5.78
N PHE A 19 -10.12 3.98 -5.11
CA PHE A 19 -10.53 5.31 -5.54
C PHE A 19 -9.41 6.36 -5.39
N ALA A 20 -8.68 6.33 -4.27
CA ALA A 20 -7.51 7.19 -4.09
C ALA A 20 -6.47 6.96 -5.20
N ASN A 21 -6.24 5.70 -5.59
CA ASN A 21 -5.38 5.37 -6.73
C ASN A 21 -5.91 5.96 -8.03
N THR A 22 -7.21 5.80 -8.33
CA THR A 22 -7.83 6.35 -9.55
C THR A 22 -7.70 7.87 -9.62
N ILE A 23 -8.00 8.60 -8.55
CA ILE A 23 -7.87 10.07 -8.52
C ILE A 23 -6.42 10.48 -8.75
N ALA A 24 -5.46 9.80 -8.13
CA ALA A 24 -4.04 10.11 -8.29
C ALA A 24 -3.55 9.81 -9.72
N LEU A 25 -3.99 8.69 -10.32
CA LEU A 25 -3.64 8.34 -11.70
C LEU A 25 -4.29 9.28 -12.73
N LEU A 26 -5.45 9.87 -12.42
CA LEU A 26 -6.07 10.91 -13.23
C LEU A 26 -5.39 12.29 -13.08
N GLY A 27 -4.37 12.42 -12.22
CA GLY A 27 -3.66 13.68 -11.96
C GLY A 27 -4.46 14.70 -11.15
N LEU A 28 -5.55 14.27 -10.53
CA LEU A 28 -6.40 15.14 -9.69
C LEU A 28 -5.81 15.35 -8.28
N CYS A 29 -4.91 14.47 -7.86
CA CYS A 29 -4.11 14.65 -6.65
C CYS A 29 -2.71 14.02 -6.82
N ASN A 30 -1.78 14.38 -5.93
CA ASN A 30 -0.44 13.81 -5.93
C ASN A 30 -0.46 12.36 -5.43
N LEU A 31 0.36 11.51 -6.04
CA LEU A 31 0.61 10.15 -5.53
C LEU A 31 1.25 10.22 -4.13
N PRO A 32 0.85 9.32 -3.21
CA PRO A 32 1.48 9.26 -1.90
C PRO A 32 2.91 8.75 -2.01
N SER A 33 3.79 9.29 -1.16
CA SER A 33 5.13 8.74 -0.97
C SER A 33 5.07 7.36 -0.29
N CYS A 34 6.18 6.61 -0.36
CA CYS A 34 6.33 5.35 0.38
C CYS A 34 6.13 5.56 1.89
N ASP A 35 6.68 6.64 2.45
CA ASP A 35 6.57 6.93 3.88
C ASP A 35 5.13 7.20 4.29
N THR A 36 4.41 8.00 3.49
CA THR A 36 2.98 8.25 3.68
C THR A 36 2.19 6.95 3.63
N MET A 37 2.49 6.08 2.66
CA MET A 37 1.81 4.79 2.53
C MET A 37 2.12 3.85 3.68
N ALA A 38 3.37 3.80 4.14
CA ALA A 38 3.78 2.98 5.29
C ALA A 38 3.10 3.43 6.59
N VAL A 39 2.89 4.75 6.78
CA VAL A 39 2.09 5.28 7.89
C VAL A 39 0.64 4.77 7.82
N ILE A 40 0.04 4.76 6.63
CA ILE A 40 -1.31 4.23 6.40
C ILE A 40 -1.36 2.72 6.70
N VAL A 41 -0.41 1.94 6.20
CA VAL A 41 -0.30 0.50 6.44
C VAL A 41 -0.16 0.21 7.94
N ARG A 42 0.73 0.94 8.64
CA ARG A 42 0.91 0.80 10.09
C ARG A 42 -0.34 1.18 10.88
N ALA A 43 -1.06 2.22 10.47
CA ALA A 43 -2.30 2.63 11.13
C ALA A 43 -3.42 1.58 10.96
N ASN A 44 -3.33 0.73 9.94
CA ASN A 44 -4.32 -0.27 9.57
C ASN A 44 -3.77 -1.71 9.70
N LYS A 45 -3.19 -2.06 10.85
CA LYS A 45 -2.54 -3.38 11.11
C LYS A 45 -3.43 -4.61 10.86
N ARG A 46 -4.75 -4.44 10.85
CA ARG A 46 -5.73 -5.51 10.56
C ARG A 46 -6.00 -5.72 9.07
N MET A 47 -5.32 -4.97 8.20
CA MET A 47 -5.47 -5.06 6.75
C MET A 47 -4.36 -5.89 6.11
N GLY A 48 -4.65 -6.41 4.92
CA GLY A 48 -3.81 -7.39 4.25
C GLY A 48 -2.41 -6.88 3.91
N ALA A 49 -2.20 -5.58 3.71
CA ALA A 49 -0.87 -5.06 3.39
C ALA A 49 0.11 -5.21 4.56
N PHE A 50 -0.35 -4.97 5.79
CA PHE A 50 0.46 -5.15 6.98
C PHE A 50 0.82 -6.63 7.17
N GLU A 51 -0.20 -7.51 7.09
CA GLU A 51 0.00 -8.96 7.14
C GLU A 51 0.92 -9.46 6.01
N GLY A 52 0.79 -8.88 4.80
CA GLY A 52 1.61 -9.20 3.64
C GLY A 52 3.09 -8.97 3.90
N LEU A 53 3.46 -7.85 4.56
CA LEU A 53 4.85 -7.62 4.97
C LEU A 53 5.36 -8.74 5.90
N GLN A 54 4.53 -9.18 6.85
CA GLN A 54 4.89 -10.27 7.78
C GLN A 54 5.05 -11.60 7.03
N ARG A 55 4.14 -11.92 6.10
CA ARG A 55 4.20 -13.15 5.30
C ARG A 55 5.40 -13.21 4.35
N LEU A 56 5.89 -12.06 3.89
CA LEU A 56 7.16 -11.97 3.15
C LEU A 56 8.39 -12.23 4.03
N GLY A 57 8.22 -12.46 5.34
CA GLY A 57 9.30 -12.71 6.29
C GLY A 57 9.98 -11.44 6.82
N LEU A 58 9.43 -10.25 6.52
CA LEU A 58 9.93 -9.00 7.07
C LEU A 58 9.57 -8.92 8.56
N GLN A 59 10.51 -8.44 9.36
CA GLN A 59 10.38 -8.36 10.83
C GLN A 59 9.49 -7.18 11.23
N VAL A 60 8.20 -7.30 10.94
CA VAL A 60 7.16 -6.33 11.28
C VAL A 60 6.16 -7.00 12.21
N ASP A 61 5.85 -6.36 13.33
CA ASP A 61 4.94 -6.86 14.36
C ASP A 61 3.99 -5.76 14.87
N ALA A 62 3.03 -6.16 15.70
CA ALA A 62 2.05 -5.23 16.25
C ALA A 62 2.69 -4.13 17.12
N GLN A 63 3.90 -4.30 17.63
CA GLN A 63 4.62 -3.31 18.45
C GLN A 63 5.63 -2.49 17.64
N SER A 64 5.72 -2.74 16.33
CA SER A 64 6.73 -2.14 15.49
C SER A 64 6.58 -0.62 15.44
N VAL A 65 7.71 0.03 15.71
CA VAL A 65 7.87 1.46 15.52
C VAL A 65 7.70 1.81 14.05
N GLU A 66 7.30 3.05 13.79
CA GLU A 66 6.96 3.52 12.45
C GLU A 66 8.09 3.31 11.44
N THR A 67 9.32 3.53 11.87
CA THR A 67 10.53 3.36 11.06
C THR A 67 10.71 1.92 10.56
N HIS A 68 10.31 0.90 11.31
CA HIS A 68 10.39 -0.49 10.86
C HIS A 68 9.39 -0.79 9.74
N VAL A 69 8.15 -0.29 9.86
CA VAL A 69 7.13 -0.48 8.82
C VAL A 69 7.51 0.31 7.56
N GLN A 70 8.05 1.53 7.71
CA GLN A 70 8.59 2.32 6.61
C GLN A 70 9.71 1.60 5.89
N ALA A 71 10.73 1.12 6.61
CA ALA A 71 11.84 0.39 6.03
C ALA A 71 11.38 -0.89 5.32
N ALA A 72 10.47 -1.66 5.93
CA ALA A 72 9.92 -2.87 5.34
C ALA A 72 9.14 -2.58 4.05
N PHE A 73 8.25 -1.60 4.08
CA PHE A 73 7.47 -1.20 2.91
C PHE A 73 8.39 -0.67 1.79
N ARG A 74 9.37 0.15 2.15
CA ARG A 74 10.35 0.72 1.23
C ARG A 74 11.20 -0.37 0.58
N CYS A 75 11.63 -1.36 1.35
CA CYS A 75 12.38 -2.51 0.84
C CYS A 75 11.59 -3.26 -0.25
N VAL A 76 10.30 -3.53 -0.01
CA VAL A 76 9.43 -4.15 -1.02
C VAL A 76 9.27 -3.26 -2.25
N TYR A 77 9.05 -1.96 -2.05
CA TYR A 77 8.94 -1.00 -3.15
C TYR A 77 10.21 -0.98 -4.02
N ASP A 78 11.37 -0.81 -3.41
CA ASP A 78 12.65 -0.70 -4.11
C ASP A 78 13.01 -2.03 -4.81
N ALA A 79 12.68 -3.17 -4.20
CA ALA A 79 12.86 -4.48 -4.84
C ALA A 79 12.00 -4.60 -6.11
N LEU A 80 10.72 -4.23 -6.06
CA LEU A 80 9.84 -4.24 -7.23
C LEU A 80 10.28 -3.21 -8.27
N ASP A 81 10.71 -2.03 -7.85
CA ASP A 81 11.22 -1.00 -8.76
C ASP A 81 12.48 -1.49 -9.50
N HIS A 82 13.34 -2.25 -8.83
CA HIS A 82 14.52 -2.83 -9.47
C HIS A 82 14.17 -4.00 -10.41
N MET A 83 13.18 -4.82 -10.05
CA MET A 83 12.79 -6.02 -10.80
C MET A 83 11.91 -5.74 -12.02
N LEU A 84 11.05 -4.73 -11.95
CA LEU A 84 10.11 -4.40 -13.03
C LEU A 84 10.79 -3.59 -14.12
N THR A 85 10.52 -3.93 -15.38
CA THR A 85 11.00 -3.11 -16.50
C THR A 85 10.20 -1.81 -16.60
N GLY A 86 10.75 -0.81 -17.32
CA GLY A 86 10.01 0.43 -17.61
C GLY A 86 8.61 0.19 -18.20
N PRO A 87 8.46 -0.65 -19.24
CA PRO A 87 7.16 -1.05 -19.77
C PRO A 87 6.23 -1.69 -18.74
N ASP A 88 6.73 -2.60 -17.90
CA ASP A 88 5.91 -3.24 -16.86
C ASP A 88 5.40 -2.22 -15.84
N LYS A 89 6.26 -1.29 -15.41
CA LYS A 89 5.88 -0.21 -14.50
C LYS A 89 4.78 0.67 -15.09
N GLN A 90 4.81 0.93 -16.39
CA GLN A 90 3.76 1.69 -17.07
C GLN A 90 2.44 0.92 -17.12
N ILE A 91 2.47 -0.36 -17.49
CA ILE A 91 1.26 -1.21 -17.57
C ILE A 91 0.61 -1.38 -16.19
N LEU A 92 1.42 -1.57 -15.16
CA LEU A 92 0.96 -1.77 -13.78
C LEU A 92 0.60 -0.47 -13.06
N CYS A 93 0.86 0.69 -13.68
CA CYS A 93 0.80 2.00 -13.03
C CYS A 93 1.59 2.01 -11.70
N PHE A 94 2.81 1.47 -11.71
CA PHE A 94 3.61 1.19 -10.52
C PHE A 94 3.82 2.44 -9.65
N ASN A 95 3.35 2.36 -8.41
CA ASN A 95 3.44 3.43 -7.40
C ASN A 95 3.26 2.85 -5.98
N ALA A 96 3.32 3.69 -4.94
CA ALA A 96 3.20 3.21 -3.56
C ALA A 96 1.83 2.54 -3.27
N ILE A 97 0.73 3.03 -3.85
CA ILE A 97 -0.60 2.40 -3.71
C ILE A 97 -0.62 1.02 -4.37
N PHE A 98 0.03 0.86 -5.53
CA PHE A 98 0.18 -0.45 -6.17
C PHE A 98 0.84 -1.47 -5.24
N VAL A 99 1.93 -1.09 -4.55
CA VAL A 99 2.64 -1.98 -3.62
C VAL A 99 1.76 -2.37 -2.44
N GLU A 100 0.99 -1.42 -1.87
CA GLU A 100 0.01 -1.73 -0.81
C GLU A 100 -1.04 -2.74 -1.27
N HIS A 101 -1.61 -2.53 -2.47
CA HIS A 101 -2.58 -3.47 -3.05
C HIS A 101 -1.97 -4.85 -3.31
N LEU A 102 -0.73 -4.91 -3.80
CA LEU A 102 -0.02 -6.16 -4.02
C LEU A 102 0.17 -6.93 -2.70
N LEU A 103 0.65 -6.25 -1.65
CA LEU A 103 0.83 -6.84 -0.32
C LEU A 103 -0.50 -7.37 0.24
N CYS A 104 -1.60 -6.65 0.03
CA CYS A 104 -2.96 -7.09 0.36
C CYS A 104 -3.40 -8.39 -0.35
N LYS A 105 -2.72 -8.78 -1.44
CA LYS A 105 -2.92 -10.07 -2.11
C LYS A 105 -1.94 -11.13 -1.64
N VAL A 106 -0.70 -10.77 -1.32
CA VAL A 106 0.27 -11.70 -0.71
C VAL A 106 -0.32 -12.34 0.55
N SER A 107 -1.10 -11.61 1.36
CA SER A 107 -1.76 -12.19 2.53
C SER A 107 -2.89 -13.19 2.23
N ARG A 108 -3.30 -13.34 0.97
CA ARG A 108 -4.39 -14.24 0.56
C ARG A 108 -3.92 -15.52 -0.12
N TRP A 109 -2.65 -15.60 -0.47
CA TRP A 109 -1.99 -16.78 -1.03
C TRP A 109 -1.02 -17.36 0.00
#